data_AF-A0A9Q1UYR1-F1
#
_entry.id   AF-A0A9Q1UYR1-F1
#
_cell.length_a   1.000
_cell.length_b   1.000
_cell.length_c   1.000
_cell.angle_alpha   90.00
_cell.angle_beta   90.00
_cell.angle_gamma   90.00
#
_symmetry.space_group_name_H-M   'P 1'
#
loop_
_entity.id
_entity.type
_entity.pdbx_description
1 polymer ?
#
loop_
_entity_poly.entity_id
_entity_poly.type
_entity_poly.pdbx_seq_one_letter_code
_entity_poly.pdbx_strand_id
1 'polypeptide(L)'
;MNKNTINKKIIYCTVVIGIIGMISIGLYRYHKIKTYNMLVNQASDNLKNSKYDEAIILFKEAMKYKNDLGIKNSMKLAEKLKTDKKNYEDDLNFNEEYTHNEVKQSQESMNKKRESYPQKSPNIEINSQTINKNINKPVNKQQAEDMIKNYIKSTSQEIPNLKVEYDHDDVKLGIKYFVIHVYCVVEDHTATMGWYYVNKQNGKCYKWDLIEDSLIPLT
;
A
#
# COMPACT_ATOMS: atom_id res chain seq x y z
N MET A 1 56.88 18.01 -45.84
CA MET A 1 55.60 17.97 -45.09
C MET A 1 55.83 18.67 -43.74
N ASN A 2 55.07 19.73 -43.41
CA ASN A 2 55.38 20.60 -42.26
C ASN A 2 54.99 19.93 -40.92
N LYS A 3 55.96 19.77 -40.00
CA LYS A 3 55.78 19.13 -38.67
C LYS A 3 54.65 19.76 -37.85
N ASN A 4 54.46 21.07 -37.95
CA ASN A 4 53.39 21.80 -37.26
C ASN A 4 51.99 21.48 -37.81
N THR A 5 51.88 21.19 -39.11
CA THR A 5 50.60 20.75 -39.70
C THR A 5 50.24 19.31 -39.37
N ILE A 6 51.23 18.44 -39.15
CA ILE A 6 51.02 17.05 -38.74
C ILE A 6 50.55 17.01 -37.27
N ASN A 7 51.20 17.76 -36.38
CA ASN A 7 50.83 17.80 -34.96
C ASN A 7 49.42 18.40 -34.74
N LYS A 8 49.03 19.44 -35.48
CA LYS A 8 47.67 20.00 -35.42
C LYS A 8 46.60 19.01 -35.89
N LYS A 9 46.88 18.21 -36.94
CA LYS A 9 45.97 17.16 -37.42
C LYS A 9 45.82 16.00 -36.41
N ILE A 10 46.91 15.61 -35.75
CA ILE A 10 46.90 14.57 -34.72
C ILE A 10 46.08 15.04 -33.49
N ILE A 11 46.29 16.27 -33.02
CA ILE A 11 45.52 16.85 -31.91
C ILE A 11 44.03 16.96 -32.25
N TYR A 12 43.68 17.33 -33.48
CA TYR A 12 42.29 17.39 -33.91
C TYR A 12 41.62 16.00 -33.90
N CYS A 13 42.31 14.97 -34.40
CA CYS A 13 41.78 13.59 -34.38
C CYS A 13 41.54 13.06 -32.96
N THR A 14 42.43 13.33 -32.00
CA THR A 14 42.26 12.83 -30.63
C THR A 14 41.08 13.50 -29.90
N VAL A 15 40.87 14.80 -30.12
CA VAL A 15 39.71 15.53 -29.58
C VAL A 15 38.39 15.01 -30.16
N VAL A 16 38.34 14.76 -31.47
CA VAL A 16 37.12 14.24 -32.14
C VAL A 16 36.77 12.83 -31.64
N ILE A 17 37.75 11.93 -31.47
CA ILE A 17 37.52 10.58 -30.94
C ILE A 17 37.01 10.64 -29.48
N GLY A 18 37.58 11.54 -28.66
CA GLY A 18 37.12 11.75 -27.28
C GLY A 18 35.67 12.22 -27.20
N ILE A 19 35.25 13.13 -28.09
CA ILE A 19 33.87 13.61 -28.16
C ILE A 19 32.91 12.49 -28.60
N ILE A 20 33.28 11.70 -29.60
CA ILE A 20 32.46 10.55 -30.06
C ILE A 20 32.31 9.52 -28.94
N GLY A 21 33.37 9.22 -28.19
CA GLY A 21 33.32 8.34 -27.02
C GLY A 21 32.36 8.85 -25.93
N MET A 22 32.40 10.14 -25.61
CA MET A 22 31.49 10.76 -24.64
C MET A 22 30.02 10.74 -25.10
N ILE A 23 29.76 11.01 -26.39
CA ILE A 23 28.41 10.93 -26.98
C ILE A 23 27.88 9.50 -26.90
N SER A 24 28.73 8.51 -27.21
CA SER A 24 28.37 7.09 -27.18
C SER A 24 27.99 6.63 -25.77
N ILE A 25 28.77 7.03 -24.76
CA ILE A 25 28.49 6.74 -23.34
C ILE A 25 27.22 7.46 -22.87
N GLY A 26 27.02 8.71 -23.28
CA GLY A 26 25.82 9.49 -22.95
C GLY A 26 24.54 8.86 -23.50
N LEU A 27 24.55 8.46 -24.78
CA LEU A 27 23.43 7.77 -25.43
C LEU A 27 23.13 6.42 -24.77
N TYR A 28 24.16 5.65 -24.43
CA TYR A 28 24.02 4.38 -23.71
C TYR A 28 23.36 4.57 -22.34
N ARG A 29 23.83 5.55 -21.55
CA ARG A 29 23.25 5.86 -20.23
C ARG A 29 21.82 6.38 -20.33
N TYR A 30 21.54 7.22 -21.33
CA TYR A 30 20.20 7.75 -21.57
C TYR A 30 19.20 6.63 -21.88
N HIS A 31 19.54 5.72 -22.80
CA HIS A 31 18.66 4.59 -23.14
C HIS A 31 18.42 3.69 -21.92
N LYS A 32 19.47 3.41 -21.15
CA LYS A 32 19.38 2.60 -19.93
C LYS A 32 18.41 3.18 -18.90
N ILE A 33 18.48 4.49 -18.64
CA ILE A 33 17.61 5.20 -17.67
C ILE A 33 16.18 5.28 -18.19
N LYS A 34 15.99 5.60 -19.48
CA LYS A 34 14.68 5.70 -20.11
C LYS A 34 13.93 4.36 -20.04
N THR A 35 14.60 3.26 -20.41
CA THR A 35 14.01 1.92 -20.36
C THR A 35 13.70 1.50 -18.93
N TYR A 36 14.60 1.77 -17.98
CA TYR A 36 14.32 1.54 -16.56
C TYR A 36 13.05 2.27 -16.09
N ASN A 37 12.97 3.59 -16.30
CA ASN A 37 11.81 4.39 -15.87
C ASN A 37 10.52 3.94 -16.55
N MET A 38 10.58 3.57 -17.83
CA MET A 38 9.43 3.03 -18.56
C MET A 38 8.94 1.72 -17.95
N LEU A 39 9.82 0.77 -17.65
CA LEU A 39 9.48 -0.51 -17.03
C LEU A 39 8.89 -0.31 -15.63
N VAL A 40 9.45 0.59 -14.83
CA VAL A 40 8.93 0.92 -13.48
C VAL A 40 7.53 1.53 -13.57
N ASN A 41 7.30 2.44 -14.53
CA ASN A 41 5.98 3.04 -14.74
C ASN A 41 4.95 2.00 -15.18
N GLN A 42 5.28 1.16 -16.16
CA GLN A 42 4.39 0.10 -16.62
C GLN A 42 4.11 -0.93 -15.52
N ALA A 43 5.11 -1.31 -14.72
CA ALA A 43 4.94 -2.21 -13.58
C ALA A 43 3.98 -1.61 -12.55
N SER A 44 4.16 -0.32 -12.25
CA SER A 44 3.31 0.43 -11.32
C SER A 44 1.87 0.53 -11.83
N ASP A 45 1.67 0.76 -13.13
CA ASP A 45 0.34 0.80 -13.73
C ASP A 45 -0.32 -0.58 -13.77
N ASN A 46 0.42 -1.66 -14.00
CA ASN A 46 -0.10 -3.02 -13.86
C ASN A 46 -0.51 -3.33 -12.41
N LEU A 47 0.28 -2.86 -11.43
CA LEU A 47 -0.05 -3.00 -10.02
C LEU A 47 -1.36 -2.27 -9.66
N LYS A 48 -1.56 -1.04 -10.17
CA LYS A 48 -2.82 -0.27 -10.01
C LYS A 48 -4.02 -0.98 -10.65
N ASN A 49 -3.79 -1.69 -11.75
CA ASN A 49 -4.82 -2.45 -12.46
C ASN A 49 -4.99 -3.88 -11.95
N SER A 50 -4.42 -4.21 -10.78
CA SER A 50 -4.44 -5.54 -10.17
C SER A 50 -3.86 -6.67 -11.04
N LYS A 51 -3.04 -6.32 -12.03
CA LYS A 51 -2.26 -7.21 -12.91
C LYS A 51 -0.93 -7.53 -12.24
N TYR A 52 -1.00 -8.27 -11.14
CA TYR A 52 0.13 -8.44 -10.23
C TYR A 52 1.27 -9.25 -10.84
N ASP A 53 0.96 -10.26 -11.65
CA ASP A 53 1.97 -11.07 -12.33
C ASP A 53 2.76 -10.27 -13.36
N GLU A 54 2.08 -9.48 -14.18
CA GLU A 54 2.70 -8.57 -15.14
C GLU A 54 3.55 -7.51 -14.44
N ALA A 55 3.07 -6.97 -13.31
CA ALA A 55 3.84 -6.02 -12.49
C ALA A 55 5.13 -6.64 -11.95
N ILE A 56 5.07 -7.87 -11.42
CA ILE A 56 6.26 -8.58 -10.89
C ILE A 56 7.28 -8.83 -12.02
N ILE A 57 6.83 -9.24 -13.20
CA ILE A 57 7.70 -9.46 -14.37
C ILE A 57 8.42 -8.17 -14.76
N LEU A 58 7.67 -7.07 -14.90
CA LEU A 58 8.22 -5.77 -15.29
C LEU A 58 9.19 -5.20 -14.24
N PHE A 59 8.92 -5.38 -12.95
CA PHE A 59 9.86 -5.01 -11.89
C PHE A 59 11.14 -5.87 -11.91
N LYS A 60 11.03 -7.18 -12.14
CA LYS A 60 12.20 -8.05 -12.34
C LYS A 60 13.03 -7.61 -13.54
N GLU A 61 12.38 -7.16 -14.61
CA GLU A 61 13.07 -6.65 -15.79
C GLU A 61 13.75 -5.30 -15.52
N ALA A 62 13.10 -4.39 -14.81
CA ALA A 62 13.69 -3.11 -14.38
C ALA A 62 14.96 -3.32 -13.53
N MET A 63 14.99 -4.35 -12.68
CA MET A 63 16.14 -4.69 -11.85
C MET A 63 17.42 -5.03 -12.64
N LYS A 64 17.30 -5.44 -13.92
CA LYS A 64 18.46 -5.68 -14.80
C LYS A 64 19.24 -4.39 -15.12
N TYR A 65 18.55 -3.25 -15.07
CA TYR A 65 19.13 -1.95 -15.39
C TYR A 65 19.66 -1.24 -14.13
N LYS A 66 18.96 -1.37 -13.00
CA LYS A 66 19.36 -0.78 -11.72
C LYS A 66 18.89 -1.67 -10.56
N ASN A 67 19.83 -2.12 -9.72
CA ASN A 67 19.50 -2.78 -8.47
C ASN A 67 19.02 -1.72 -7.47
N ASP A 68 17.70 -1.64 -7.29
CA ASP A 68 17.04 -0.61 -6.52
C ASP A 68 16.16 -1.25 -5.43
N LEU A 69 16.34 -0.81 -4.19
CA LEU A 69 15.62 -1.34 -3.03
C LEU A 69 14.12 -1.05 -3.11
N GLY A 70 13.72 0.08 -3.69
CA GLY A 70 12.32 0.43 -3.93
C GLY A 70 11.64 -0.55 -4.88
N ILE A 71 12.35 -1.05 -5.89
CA ILE A 71 11.82 -2.07 -6.81
C ILE A 71 11.65 -3.42 -6.12
N LYS A 72 12.60 -3.82 -5.25
CA LYS A 72 12.44 -5.04 -4.44
C LYS A 72 11.23 -4.97 -3.51
N ASN A 73 11.03 -3.83 -2.85
CA ASN A 73 9.86 -3.61 -1.99
C ASN A 73 8.56 -3.64 -2.81
N SER A 74 8.57 -3.06 -4.01
CA SER A 74 7.42 -3.06 -4.92
C SER A 74 7.09 -4.45 -5.45
N MET A 75 8.09 -5.29 -5.75
CA MET A 75 7.87 -6.70 -6.09
C MET A 75 7.27 -7.47 -4.92
N LYS A 76 7.78 -7.30 -3.70
CA LYS A 76 7.25 -7.96 -2.50
C LYS A 76 5.81 -7.54 -2.22
N LEU A 77 5.48 -6.27 -2.45
CA LEU A 77 4.11 -5.78 -2.39
C LEU A 77 3.22 -6.45 -3.43
N ALA A 78 3.66 -6.52 -4.69
CA ALA A 78 2.92 -7.19 -5.75
C ALA A 78 2.67 -8.67 -5.46
N GLU A 79 3.66 -9.39 -4.93
CA GLU A 79 3.53 -10.79 -4.50
C GLU A 79 2.50 -10.93 -3.36
N LYS A 80 2.55 -10.04 -2.37
CA LYS A 80 1.56 -10.03 -1.28
C LYS A 80 0.15 -9.79 -1.81
N LEU A 81 -0.04 -8.79 -2.66
CA LEU A 81 -1.36 -8.47 -3.24
C LEU A 81 -1.89 -9.61 -4.12
N LYS A 82 -1.00 -10.32 -4.83
CA LYS A 82 -1.34 -11.52 -5.58
C LYS A 82 -1.86 -12.63 -4.66
N THR A 83 -1.15 -12.91 -3.57
CA THR A 83 -1.57 -13.92 -2.59
C THR A 83 -2.87 -13.54 -1.91
N ASP A 84 -3.02 -12.28 -1.49
CA ASP A 84 -4.25 -11.78 -0.87
C ASP A 84 -5.45 -11.92 -1.83
N LYS A 85 -5.27 -11.64 -3.12
CA LYS A 85 -6.29 -11.85 -4.15
C LYS A 85 -6.63 -13.33 -4.33
N LYS A 86 -5.62 -14.20 -4.40
CA LYS A 86 -5.83 -15.65 -4.55
C LYS A 86 -6.62 -16.21 -3.35
N ASN A 87 -6.24 -15.85 -2.13
CA ASN A 87 -6.93 -16.31 -0.92
C ASN A 87 -8.40 -15.85 -0.90
N TYR A 88 -8.68 -14.63 -1.36
CA TYR A 88 -10.04 -14.13 -1.51
C TYR A 88 -10.86 -14.89 -2.58
N GLU A 89 -10.26 -15.22 -3.72
CA GLU A 89 -10.91 -16.04 -4.76
C GLU A 89 -11.13 -17.49 -4.30
N ASP A 90 -10.19 -18.07 -3.56
CA ASP A 90 -10.30 -19.41 -2.97
C ASP A 90 -11.39 -19.44 -1.87
N ASP A 91 -11.49 -18.41 -1.03
CA ASP A 91 -12.55 -18.27 -0.01
C ASP A 91 -13.95 -18.08 -0.64
N LEU A 92 -14.04 -17.42 -1.80
CA LEU A 92 -15.29 -17.31 -2.56
C LEU A 92 -15.69 -18.64 -3.20
N ASN A 93 -14.75 -19.38 -3.78
CA ASN A 93 -14.98 -20.72 -4.32
C ASN A 93 -15.37 -21.73 -3.23
N PHE A 94 -14.81 -21.61 -2.03
CA PHE A 94 -15.23 -22.40 -0.86
C PHE A 94 -16.68 -22.11 -0.47
N ASN A 95 -17.18 -20.88 -0.61
CA ASN A 95 -18.58 -20.54 -0.29
C ASN A 95 -19.59 -20.96 -1.37
N GLU A 96 -19.19 -21.09 -2.65
CA GLU A 96 -20.05 -21.65 -3.69
C GLU A 96 -20.25 -23.17 -3.54
N GLU A 97 -19.24 -23.91 -3.06
CA GLU A 97 -19.35 -25.36 -2.80
C GLU A 97 -20.28 -25.68 -1.60
N TYR A 98 -20.33 -24.80 -0.58
CA TYR A 98 -21.28 -24.95 0.54
C TYR A 98 -22.72 -24.58 0.17
N THR A 99 -22.92 -23.58 -0.70
CA THR A 99 -24.27 -23.16 -1.10
C THR A 99 -24.98 -24.22 -1.97
N HIS A 100 -24.25 -25.06 -2.71
CA HIS A 100 -24.88 -26.12 -3.50
C HIS A 100 -25.25 -27.38 -2.68
N ASN A 101 -24.57 -27.61 -1.54
CA ASN A 101 -24.80 -28.77 -0.67
C ASN A 101 -25.87 -28.51 0.40
N GLU A 102 -26.07 -27.26 0.86
CA GLU A 102 -27.10 -26.95 1.85
C GLU A 102 -28.53 -26.93 1.27
N VAL A 103 -28.70 -26.54 0.00
CA VAL A 103 -30.04 -26.54 -0.64
C VAL A 103 -30.63 -27.96 -0.75
N LYS A 104 -29.78 -29.00 -0.85
CA LYS A 104 -30.24 -30.41 -0.83
C LYS A 104 -30.57 -30.92 0.58
N GLN A 105 -29.90 -30.43 1.62
CA GLN A 105 -30.09 -30.92 2.99
C GLN A 105 -31.21 -30.18 3.76
N SER A 106 -31.56 -28.95 3.34
CA SER A 106 -32.66 -28.18 3.94
C SER A 106 -34.07 -28.51 3.41
N GLN A 107 -34.20 -29.34 2.37
CA GLN A 107 -35.52 -29.85 1.92
C GLN A 107 -35.91 -31.19 2.56
N GLU A 108 -34.96 -31.99 3.08
CA GLU A 108 -35.28 -33.28 3.72
C GLU A 108 -35.56 -33.19 5.23
N SER A 109 -35.09 -32.13 5.91
CA SER A 109 -35.15 -32.03 7.38
C SER A 109 -36.35 -31.26 7.95
N MET A 110 -37.24 -30.70 7.11
CA MET A 110 -38.42 -29.93 7.53
C MET A 110 -39.67 -30.75 7.89
N ASN A 111 -39.56 -32.08 8.08
CA ASN A 111 -40.73 -32.93 8.35
C ASN A 111 -40.72 -33.72 9.67
N LYS A 112 -39.88 -33.36 10.65
CA LYS A 112 -39.99 -34.00 11.96
C LYS A 112 -39.64 -33.08 13.14
N LYS A 113 -40.66 -32.92 13.99
CA LYS A 113 -40.58 -32.74 15.44
C LYS A 113 -40.64 -31.31 15.96
N ARG A 114 -41.87 -30.80 15.99
CA ARG A 114 -42.37 -30.01 17.13
C ARG A 114 -42.39 -30.91 18.37
N GLU A 115 -41.94 -30.41 19.52
CA GLU A 115 -42.66 -30.47 20.82
C GLU A 115 -41.77 -30.02 21.99
N SER A 116 -42.37 -29.19 22.85
CA SER A 116 -42.13 -28.99 24.29
C SER A 116 -41.12 -27.92 24.79
N TYR A 117 -41.68 -26.86 25.38
CA TYR A 117 -41.13 -25.86 26.33
C TYR A 117 -41.53 -26.29 27.78
N PRO A 118 -41.04 -25.74 28.94
CA PRO A 118 -40.80 -24.30 29.18
C PRO A 118 -39.84 -23.82 30.34
N GLN A 119 -39.76 -22.48 30.47
CA GLN A 119 -39.55 -21.60 31.67
C GLN A 119 -38.18 -20.94 32.02
N LYS A 120 -38.30 -19.62 32.29
CA LYS A 120 -37.58 -18.69 33.22
C LYS A 120 -36.36 -17.83 32.76
N SER A 121 -36.58 -16.50 32.78
CA SER A 121 -35.61 -15.36 32.84
C SER A 121 -35.05 -15.18 34.29
N PRO A 122 -34.01 -14.35 34.62
CA PRO A 122 -33.55 -13.09 33.99
C PRO A 122 -32.02 -12.73 34.03
N ASN A 123 -31.69 -11.53 33.51
CA ASN A 123 -30.55 -10.62 33.79
C ASN A 123 -29.17 -10.74 33.08
N ILE A 124 -28.97 -9.77 32.18
CA ILE A 124 -27.81 -8.89 31.92
C ILE A 124 -26.50 -9.15 32.70
N GLU A 125 -25.45 -9.49 31.96
CA GLU A 125 -24.08 -9.04 32.19
C GLU A 125 -23.31 -9.09 30.85
N ILE A 126 -23.11 -7.93 30.19
CA ILE A 126 -22.29 -7.87 28.97
C ILE A 126 -20.86 -7.49 29.39
N ASN A 127 -20.10 -8.53 29.71
CA ASN A 127 -18.65 -8.44 29.83
C ASN A 127 -18.03 -8.51 28.43
N SER A 128 -17.33 -7.42 28.08
CA SER A 128 -16.12 -7.32 27.27
C SER A 128 -15.77 -8.53 26.39
N GLN A 129 -16.11 -8.47 25.10
CA GLN A 129 -15.38 -9.14 24.01
C GLN A 129 -16.01 -8.79 22.65
N THR A 130 -15.61 -7.67 22.06
CA THR A 130 -15.70 -7.51 20.60
C THR A 130 -14.60 -6.59 20.12
N ILE A 131 -13.38 -7.12 20.05
CA ILE A 131 -12.39 -6.61 19.10
C ILE A 131 -12.14 -7.75 18.11
N ASN A 132 -12.20 -7.40 16.82
CA ASN A 132 -11.92 -8.21 15.64
C ASN A 132 -13.12 -8.87 14.94
N LYS A 133 -13.85 -8.05 14.17
CA LYS A 133 -14.36 -8.41 12.83
C LYS A 133 -14.94 -7.17 12.13
N ASN A 134 -14.10 -6.37 11.46
CA ASN A 134 -14.51 -5.48 10.34
C ASN A 134 -13.32 -4.79 9.65
N ILE A 135 -12.19 -5.46 9.47
CA ILE A 135 -11.18 -5.00 8.51
C ILE A 135 -11.59 -5.63 7.18
N ASN A 136 -12.37 -4.91 6.35
CA ASN A 136 -12.67 -5.19 4.92
C ASN A 136 -13.85 -4.37 4.36
N LYS A 137 -14.40 -3.41 5.11
CA LYS A 137 -15.44 -2.50 4.60
C LYS A 137 -14.87 -1.09 4.39
N PRO A 138 -15.35 -0.35 3.38
CA PRO A 138 -15.02 1.04 3.23
C PRO A 138 -15.29 1.82 4.52
N VAL A 139 -14.32 2.64 4.92
CA VAL A 139 -14.43 3.48 6.12
C VAL A 139 -14.85 4.89 5.73
N ASN A 140 -15.48 5.61 6.66
CA ASN A 140 -15.78 7.03 6.54
C ASN A 140 -14.81 7.88 7.39
N LYS A 141 -14.92 9.21 7.28
CA LYS A 141 -14.02 10.15 7.98
C LYS A 141 -14.02 9.97 9.50
N GLN A 142 -15.20 9.86 10.11
CA GLN A 142 -15.33 9.70 11.56
C GLN A 142 -14.69 8.39 12.03
N GLN A 143 -14.89 7.31 11.29
CA GLN A 143 -14.28 6.02 11.60
C GLN A 143 -12.74 6.08 11.50
N ALA A 144 -12.21 6.83 10.53
CA ALA A 144 -10.77 7.02 10.40
C ALA A 144 -10.17 7.81 11.59
N GLU A 145 -10.83 8.90 12.02
CA GLU A 145 -10.44 9.63 13.22
C GLU A 145 -10.47 8.74 14.47
N ASP A 146 -11.54 7.97 14.65
CA ASP A 146 -11.70 7.08 15.80
C ASP A 146 -10.62 5.99 15.85
N MET A 147 -10.26 5.42 14.69
CA MET A 147 -9.17 4.44 14.58
C MET A 147 -7.84 5.02 15.05
N ILE A 148 -7.47 6.21 14.58
CA ILE A 148 -6.22 6.87 14.98
C ILE A 148 -6.27 7.31 16.44
N LYS A 149 -7.40 7.85 16.91
CA LYS A 149 -7.59 8.25 18.30
C LYS A 149 -7.43 7.07 19.26
N ASN A 150 -7.99 5.91 18.92
CA ASN A 150 -7.85 4.69 19.71
C ASN A 150 -6.42 4.18 19.70
N TYR A 151 -5.73 4.22 18.55
CA TYR A 151 -4.32 3.88 18.46
C TYR A 151 -3.48 4.75 19.40
N ILE A 152 -3.59 6.08 19.32
CA ILE A 152 -2.83 7.00 20.18
C ILE A 152 -3.10 6.74 21.67
N LYS A 153 -4.36 6.54 22.06
CA LYS A 153 -4.73 6.19 23.44
C LYS A 153 -4.09 4.89 23.92
N SER A 154 -3.94 3.91 23.04
CA SER A 154 -3.32 2.62 23.37
C SER A 154 -1.79 2.69 23.48
N THR A 155 -1.14 3.61 22.76
CA THR A 155 0.33 3.70 22.67
C THR A 155 0.94 4.81 23.50
N SER A 156 0.14 5.68 24.12
CA SER A 156 0.64 6.87 24.80
C SER A 156 -0.18 7.16 26.06
N GLN A 157 0.51 7.69 27.07
CA GLN A 157 -0.15 8.24 28.25
C GLN A 157 -1.04 9.42 27.83
N GLU A 158 -2.09 9.72 28.59
CA GLU A 158 -3.06 10.77 28.26
C GLU A 158 -2.34 12.11 27.99
N ILE A 159 -2.49 12.62 26.77
CA ILE A 159 -1.89 13.89 26.33
C ILE A 159 -2.98 14.96 26.46
N PRO A 160 -2.81 15.96 27.34
CA PRO A 160 -3.79 17.03 27.49
C PRO A 160 -3.96 17.81 26.17
N ASN A 161 -5.19 18.20 25.86
CA ASN A 161 -5.55 18.97 24.66
C ASN A 161 -5.14 18.33 23.33
N LEU A 162 -5.03 17.00 23.28
CA LEU A 162 -4.80 16.28 22.03
C LEU A 162 -6.02 16.40 21.09
N LYS A 163 -5.74 16.76 19.84
CA LYS A 163 -6.66 16.77 18.71
C LYS A 163 -6.26 15.69 17.73
N VAL A 164 -7.26 14.97 17.24
CA VAL A 164 -7.14 13.93 16.21
C VAL A 164 -8.26 14.21 15.23
N GLU A 165 -7.92 14.86 14.12
CA GLU A 165 -8.90 15.46 13.22
C GLU A 165 -8.57 15.10 11.77
N TYR A 166 -9.60 14.84 10.98
CA TYR A 166 -9.48 14.76 9.54
C TYR A 166 -8.94 16.07 8.98
N ASP A 167 -7.91 15.96 8.14
CA ASP A 167 -7.31 17.10 7.46
C ASP A 167 -7.76 17.15 6.00
N HIS A 168 -7.35 16.17 5.19
CA HIS A 168 -7.71 16.10 3.77
C HIS A 168 -7.72 14.65 3.23
N ASP A 169 -8.13 14.51 1.98
CA ASP A 169 -8.02 13.27 1.22
C ASP A 169 -6.71 13.24 0.44
N ASP A 170 -5.98 12.12 0.46
CA ASP A 170 -4.77 11.95 -0.36
C ASP A 170 -4.78 10.62 -1.12
N VAL A 171 -3.99 10.55 -2.19
CA VAL A 171 -3.80 9.37 -3.03
C VAL A 171 -2.31 9.06 -3.17
N LYS A 172 -1.84 8.02 -2.46
CA LYS A 172 -0.47 7.50 -2.62
C LYS A 172 -0.50 6.18 -3.37
N LEU A 173 0.27 6.11 -4.46
CA LEU A 173 0.39 4.91 -5.33
C LEU A 173 -0.97 4.34 -5.82
N GLY A 174 -1.95 5.22 -6.06
CA GLY A 174 -3.29 4.84 -6.51
C GLY A 174 -4.26 4.40 -5.41
N ILE A 175 -3.80 4.34 -4.15
CA ILE A 175 -4.64 4.02 -3.00
C ILE A 175 -5.15 5.32 -2.38
N LYS A 176 -6.47 5.39 -2.12
CA LYS A 176 -7.12 6.55 -1.50
C LYS A 176 -7.07 6.46 0.01
N TYR A 177 -6.70 7.56 0.66
CA TYR A 177 -6.58 7.66 2.11
C TYR A 177 -7.39 8.84 2.65
N PHE A 178 -7.87 8.71 3.88
CA PHE A 178 -8.11 9.86 4.74
C PHE A 178 -6.81 10.19 5.46
N VAL A 179 -6.40 11.45 5.42
CA VAL A 179 -5.27 11.97 6.20
C VAL A 179 -5.79 12.56 7.49
N ILE A 180 -5.28 12.07 8.61
CA ILE A 180 -5.66 12.47 9.97
C ILE A 180 -4.47 13.20 10.58
N HIS A 181 -4.68 14.44 11.00
CA HIS A 181 -3.68 15.27 11.67
C HIS A 181 -3.82 15.10 13.19
N VAL A 182 -2.70 14.80 13.85
CA VAL A 182 -2.64 14.65 15.30
C VAL A 182 -1.73 15.73 15.86
N TYR A 183 -2.29 16.58 16.72
CA TYR A 183 -1.59 17.72 17.31
C TYR A 183 -2.11 18.00 18.71
N CYS A 184 -1.34 18.74 19.52
CA CYS A 184 -1.81 19.26 20.79
C CYS A 184 -1.79 20.79 20.79
N VAL A 185 -2.74 21.37 21.52
CA VAL A 185 -2.80 22.82 21.75
C VAL A 185 -2.34 23.10 23.17
N VAL A 186 -1.24 23.83 23.28
CA VAL A 186 -0.68 24.26 24.56
C VAL A 186 -0.67 25.78 24.54
N GLU A 187 -1.56 26.38 25.34
CA GLU A 187 -1.77 27.83 25.39
C GLU A 187 -2.11 28.41 24.00
N ASP A 188 -1.23 29.23 23.44
CA ASP A 188 -1.34 29.87 22.11
C ASP A 188 -0.55 29.15 21.01
N HIS A 189 0.04 27.99 21.33
CA HIS A 189 0.85 27.21 20.38
C HIS A 189 0.18 25.88 20.00
N THR A 190 0.35 25.49 18.75
CA THR A 190 -0.04 24.16 18.23
C THR A 190 1.21 23.35 17.91
N ALA A 191 1.37 22.21 18.56
CA ALA A 191 2.47 21.28 18.29
C ALA A 191 1.95 20.04 17.56
N THR A 192 2.41 19.84 16.33
CA THR A 192 2.03 18.66 15.56
C THR A 192 2.83 17.44 15.97
N MET A 193 2.13 16.35 16.26
CA MET A 193 2.73 15.05 16.57
C MET A 193 2.90 14.17 15.34
N GLY A 194 2.02 14.29 14.35
CA GLY A 194 2.16 13.59 13.10
C GLY A 194 0.91 13.58 12.23
N TRP A 195 1.08 12.96 11.06
CA TRP A 195 0.03 12.71 10.08
C TRP A 195 -0.12 11.21 9.90
N TYR A 196 -1.37 10.78 9.88
CA TYR A 196 -1.74 9.38 9.80
C TYR A 196 -2.62 9.15 8.59
N TYR A 197 -2.42 8.04 7.91
CA TYR A 197 -3.11 7.68 6.70
C TYR A 197 -4.01 6.49 7.00
N VAL A 198 -5.31 6.62 6.72
CA VAL A 198 -6.28 5.53 6.86
C VAL A 198 -6.79 5.15 5.48
N ASN A 199 -6.54 3.91 5.07
CA ASN A 199 -6.98 3.40 3.78
C ASN A 199 -8.52 3.37 3.73
N LYS A 200 -9.11 4.08 2.76
CA LYS A 200 -10.57 4.24 2.66
C LYS A 200 -11.32 2.94 2.41
N GLN A 201 -10.68 1.93 1.83
CA GLN A 201 -11.33 0.68 1.43
C GLN A 201 -11.33 -0.37 2.53
N ASN A 202 -10.25 -0.44 3.32
CA ASN A 202 -10.06 -1.52 4.29
C ASN A 202 -9.73 -1.05 5.72
N GLY A 203 -9.60 0.26 5.95
CA GLY A 203 -9.34 0.82 7.28
C GLY A 203 -7.92 0.59 7.82
N LYS A 204 -6.98 0.07 7.01
CA LYS A 204 -5.58 -0.06 7.44
C LYS A 204 -5.00 1.32 7.71
N CYS A 205 -4.37 1.46 8.88
CA CYS A 205 -3.82 2.72 9.37
C CYS A 205 -2.30 2.73 9.24
N TYR A 206 -1.74 3.90 8.94
CA TYR A 206 -0.31 4.12 8.77
C TYR A 206 0.10 5.45 9.40
N LYS A 207 1.32 5.55 9.89
CA LYS A 207 1.97 6.83 10.21
C LYS A 207 2.81 7.25 9.00
N TRP A 208 2.77 8.54 8.66
CA TRP A 208 3.65 9.08 7.65
C TRP A 208 5.02 9.39 8.27
N ASP A 209 6.06 8.78 7.70
CA ASP A 209 7.44 9.14 7.91
C ASP A 209 7.82 10.26 6.94
N LEU A 210 8.02 11.47 7.47
CA LEU A 210 8.37 12.65 6.69
C LEU A 210 9.80 12.61 6.13
N ILE A 211 10.70 11.84 6.76
CA ILE A 211 12.11 11.78 6.35
C ILE A 211 12.24 10.90 5.12
N GLU A 212 11.66 9.71 5.19
CA GLU A 212 11.73 8.71 4.12
C GLU A 212 10.56 8.83 3.12
N ASP A 213 9.66 9.81 3.32
CA ASP A 213 8.38 9.98 2.62
C ASP A 213 7.63 8.64 2.43
N SER A 214 7.45 7.90 3.54
CA SER A 214 6.93 6.54 3.50
C SER A 214 5.80 6.31 4.52
N LEU A 215 4.90 5.37 4.21
CA LEU A 215 3.79 5.01 5.11
C LEU A 215 4.18 3.79 5.95
N ILE A 216 4.38 4.00 7.24
CA ILE A 216 4.72 2.95 8.21
C ILE A 216 3.41 2.38 8.78
N PRO A 217 3.11 1.08 8.61
CA PRO A 217 1.89 0.47 9.15
C PRO A 217 1.79 0.61 10.67
N LEU A 218 0.61 0.97 11.16
CA LEU A 218 0.31 0.86 12.59
C LEU A 218 -0.02 -0.61 12.90
N THR A 219 0.71 -1.19 13.85
CA THR A 219 0.51 -2.55 14.37
C THR A 219 -0.22 -2.51 15.69
#